data_AF-A0A165RT06-F1
#
_entry.id   AF-A0A165RT06-F1
#
_cell.length_a   1.000
_cell.length_b   1.000
_cell.length_c   1.000
_cell.angle_alpha   90.00
_cell.angle_beta   90.00
_cell.angle_gamma   90.00
#
_symmetry.space_group_name_H-M   'P 1'
#
loop_
_entity.id
_entity.type
_entity.pdbx_description
1 polymer ?
#
loop_
_entity_poly.entity_id
_entity_poly.type
_entity_poly.pdbx_seq_one_letter_code
_entity_poly.pdbx_strand_id
1 'polypeptide(L)'
;MIQDSSLAQVQSQSLQTRLSSINSLQRIRASGSHSDDVQELQGEFVKKFEENHVQQAPVSSGPDFDLPVPSTKASTDSVQHRQTLKFLKWILYAYAGFCLWYSTFYFLRRLRVTYHDLHEHAVSPNDGPYSAFQTTLSPHRFSRLSLLYEQSISFSPNFVQADFTLDRPTACVWTRDTNSTSIRAFHSVWSGPISLLLVTTESPMNQDTTALLSNLSALNIRRSDGPVFAHVLVVHSSTQDSPNAYLNLARLYAPAQSVVLFPDDLSTLPAFSSSALAELLSDWETPSVLIKTDNHASFPFEPLSPIMLSRDHPLWCDERFISGSRELDWAECLWKLWLETFGEVPVYNTAHWSNVSWTARTTSVGNNSKAVGALTVGGNDYCLAL
;
A
#
# COMPACT_ATOMS: atom_id res chain seq x y z
N MET A 1 40.87 37.27 -32.96
CA MET A 1 40.88 36.06 -32.12
C MET A 1 39.44 35.80 -31.72
N ILE A 2 38.80 34.89 -32.44
CA ILE A 2 37.42 34.47 -32.26
C ILE A 2 37.50 33.21 -31.42
N GLN A 3 36.81 33.18 -30.29
CA GLN A 3 36.80 32.03 -29.39
C GLN A 3 35.38 31.45 -29.41
N ASP A 4 35.24 30.38 -30.19
CA ASP A 4 34.03 29.59 -30.35
C ASP A 4 33.60 28.99 -29.02
N SER A 5 32.39 29.33 -28.58
CA SER A 5 31.71 28.70 -27.46
C SER A 5 30.61 27.80 -28.02
N SER A 6 30.92 26.52 -28.18
CA SER A 6 29.97 25.50 -28.62
C SER A 6 28.98 25.17 -27.51
N LEU A 7 27.77 25.75 -27.60
CA LEU A 7 26.59 25.37 -26.82
C LEU A 7 26.11 23.99 -27.29
N ALA A 8 26.29 22.98 -26.44
CA ALA A 8 25.68 21.67 -26.61
C ALA A 8 24.16 21.77 -26.36
N GLN A 9 23.40 21.77 -27.44
CA GLN A 9 21.95 21.75 -27.45
C GLN A 9 21.48 20.33 -27.09
N VAL A 10 21.13 20.11 -25.82
CA VAL A 10 20.48 18.87 -25.36
C VAL A 10 19.06 18.85 -25.91
N GLN A 11 18.84 18.08 -26.98
CA GLN A 11 17.51 17.77 -27.50
C GLN A 11 16.77 16.88 -26.49
N SER A 12 15.87 17.47 -25.74
CA SER A 12 14.83 16.74 -25.00
C SER A 12 13.86 16.12 -26.00
N GLN A 13 14.03 14.83 -26.30
CA GLN A 13 13.05 14.08 -27.08
C GLN A 13 11.80 13.86 -26.21
N SER A 14 10.74 14.61 -26.48
CA SER A 14 9.42 14.36 -25.89
C SER A 14 8.87 13.06 -26.49
N LEU A 15 8.83 11.99 -25.70
CA LEU A 15 8.08 10.78 -26.04
C LEU A 15 6.58 11.08 -25.92
N GLN A 16 5.99 11.64 -26.98
CA GLN A 16 4.54 11.63 -27.16
C GLN A 16 4.10 10.24 -27.61
N THR A 17 3.87 9.33 -26.66
CA THR A 17 3.17 8.08 -26.93
C THR A 17 1.68 8.37 -27.13
N ARG A 18 1.28 8.58 -28.39
CA ARG A 18 -0.13 8.55 -28.80
C ARG A 18 -0.62 7.10 -28.75
N LEU A 19 -1.20 6.70 -27.62
CA LEU A 19 -2.06 5.50 -27.55
C LEU A 19 -3.51 5.95 -27.70
N SER A 20 -3.97 6.00 -28.94
CA SER A 20 -5.40 6.04 -29.25
C SER A 20 -5.97 4.63 -29.09
N SER A 21 -6.57 4.34 -27.94
CA SER A 21 -7.58 3.28 -27.80
C SER A 21 -8.92 3.90 -27.38
N ILE A 22 -9.40 4.82 -28.21
CA ILE A 22 -10.81 5.20 -28.24
C ILE A 22 -11.52 4.02 -28.90
N ASN A 23 -12.33 3.28 -28.13
CA ASN A 23 -13.39 2.32 -28.52
C ASN A 23 -13.35 1.01 -27.70
N SER A 24 -13.62 1.06 -26.38
CA SER A 24 -14.00 -0.16 -25.63
C SER A 24 -14.69 0.08 -24.27
N LEU A 25 -15.34 1.21 -24.05
CA LEU A 25 -16.21 1.41 -22.88
C LEU A 25 -17.58 1.93 -23.30
N GLN A 26 -18.28 1.10 -24.07
CA GLN A 26 -19.72 1.22 -24.27
C GLN A 26 -20.40 0.11 -23.46
N ARG A 27 -20.36 0.23 -22.13
CA ARG A 27 -21.14 -0.64 -21.25
C ARG A 27 -22.53 -0.02 -21.06
N ILE A 28 -23.48 -0.65 -21.74
CA ILE A 28 -24.94 -0.63 -21.61
C ILE A 28 -25.42 0.11 -20.35
N ARG A 29 -25.83 1.37 -20.50
CA ARG A 29 -26.81 1.99 -19.61
C ARG A 29 -28.17 1.52 -20.08
N ALA A 30 -28.84 0.72 -19.25
CA ALA A 30 -30.28 0.52 -19.38
C ALA A 30 -30.96 1.83 -18.97
N SER A 31 -31.62 2.46 -19.92
CA SER A 31 -32.49 3.61 -19.73
C SER A 31 -33.69 3.19 -18.89
N GLY A 32 -33.81 3.73 -17.68
CA GLY A 32 -35.06 3.78 -16.92
C GLY A 32 -35.46 5.23 -16.77
N SER A 33 -36.40 5.68 -17.61
CA SER A 33 -37.04 6.99 -17.49
C SER A 33 -38.18 6.96 -16.48
N HIS A 34 -38.43 8.11 -15.84
CA HIS A 34 -39.59 8.45 -14.99
C HIS A 34 -39.62 7.77 -13.60
N SER A 35 -39.95 8.46 -12.51
CA SER A 35 -40.69 9.72 -12.34
C SER A 35 -40.19 10.51 -11.13
N ASP A 36 -40.57 11.79 -11.12
CA ASP A 36 -40.56 12.70 -9.98
C ASP A 36 -41.31 12.14 -8.76
N ASP A 37 -41.07 12.81 -7.63
CA ASP A 37 -41.61 12.63 -6.28
C ASP A 37 -40.94 11.54 -5.43
N VAL A 38 -40.20 11.99 -4.41
CA VAL A 38 -40.37 11.62 -2.98
C VAL A 38 -39.39 12.48 -2.18
N GLN A 39 -39.91 13.63 -1.74
CA GLN A 39 -39.51 14.23 -0.47
C GLN A 39 -39.96 13.30 0.67
N GLU A 40 -39.20 13.33 1.76
CA GLU A 40 -39.63 12.88 3.10
C GLU A 40 -39.72 11.35 3.29
N LEU A 41 -38.68 10.76 3.88
CA LEU A 41 -38.74 9.61 4.81
C LEU A 41 -37.31 9.23 5.26
N GLN A 42 -36.73 10.05 6.13
CA GLN A 42 -35.45 9.76 6.78
C GLN A 42 -35.57 9.56 8.30
N GLY A 43 -36.71 9.02 8.74
CA GLY A 43 -37.01 8.89 10.17
C GLY A 43 -37.97 7.77 10.51
N GLU A 44 -37.79 6.54 10.00
CA GLU A 44 -38.63 5.42 10.48
C GLU A 44 -38.04 4.00 10.33
N PHE A 45 -36.72 3.83 10.17
CA PHE A 45 -36.13 2.50 9.93
C PHE A 45 -35.37 1.87 11.10
N VAL A 46 -35.43 2.44 12.32
CA VAL A 46 -34.72 1.89 13.50
C VAL A 46 -35.68 1.45 14.63
N LYS A 47 -37.00 1.45 14.41
CA LYS A 47 -37.97 1.10 15.48
C LYS A 47 -38.84 -0.15 15.24
N LYS A 48 -38.50 -1.03 14.29
CA LYS A 48 -39.37 -2.15 13.91
C LYS A 48 -38.71 -3.53 13.89
N PHE A 49 -37.74 -3.77 14.78
CA PHE A 49 -37.16 -5.11 14.98
C PHE A 49 -37.32 -5.66 16.40
N GLU A 50 -38.16 -5.02 17.22
CA GLU A 50 -38.36 -5.40 18.61
C GLU A 50 -39.84 -5.41 18.98
N GLU A 51 -40.66 -6.14 18.21
CA GLU A 51 -41.97 -6.63 18.66
C GLU A 51 -42.54 -7.57 17.58
N ASN A 52 -42.23 -8.85 17.69
CA ASN A 52 -43.10 -9.90 17.17
C ASN A 52 -43.04 -11.09 18.12
N HIS A 53 -43.87 -10.95 19.15
CA HIS A 53 -44.82 -11.96 19.61
C HIS A 53 -44.45 -13.43 19.38
N VAL A 54 -44.10 -14.05 20.50
CA VAL A 54 -44.55 -15.39 20.87
C VAL A 54 -46.05 -15.53 20.57
N GLN A 55 -46.39 -16.17 19.46
CA GLN A 55 -47.71 -16.76 19.24
C GLN A 55 -47.54 -18.28 19.23
N GLN A 56 -47.88 -18.88 20.38
CA GLN A 56 -48.14 -20.30 20.51
C GLN A 56 -49.30 -20.65 19.58
N ALA A 57 -49.04 -21.46 18.58
CA ALA A 57 -50.08 -22.03 17.74
C ALA A 57 -50.85 -23.11 18.52
N PRO A 58 -52.19 -23.16 18.39
CA PRO A 58 -53.01 -24.17 19.04
C PRO A 58 -52.75 -25.56 18.44
N VAL A 59 -52.68 -26.54 19.33
CA VAL A 59 -52.66 -27.98 19.04
C VAL A 59 -53.95 -28.34 18.31
N SER A 60 -53.88 -28.40 16.98
CA SER A 60 -54.91 -28.93 16.10
C SER A 60 -54.66 -30.42 15.93
N SER A 61 -55.52 -31.24 16.54
CA SER A 61 -55.65 -32.67 16.29
C SER A 61 -56.16 -32.91 14.87
N GLY A 62 -55.24 -33.04 13.92
CA GLY A 62 -55.50 -33.44 12.53
C GLY A 62 -55.50 -34.97 12.36
N PRO A 63 -56.18 -35.48 11.33
CA PRO A 63 -56.60 -36.88 11.19
C PRO A 63 -55.43 -37.84 10.99
N ASP A 64 -55.59 -39.07 11.50
CA ASP A 64 -54.76 -40.24 11.23
C ASP A 64 -54.55 -40.39 9.71
N PHE A 65 -53.39 -39.94 9.24
CA PHE A 65 -52.85 -40.35 7.96
C PHE A 65 -52.10 -41.65 8.20
N ASP A 66 -52.77 -42.77 7.92
CA ASP A 66 -52.12 -44.06 7.72
C ASP A 66 -51.06 -43.91 6.61
N LEU A 67 -49.82 -43.71 7.05
CA LEU A 67 -48.67 -43.72 6.17
C LEU A 67 -48.56 -45.13 5.57
N PRO A 68 -48.61 -45.28 4.24
CA PRO A 68 -48.40 -46.57 3.61
C PRO A 68 -47.00 -47.05 3.96
N VAL A 69 -46.93 -48.09 4.80
CA VAL A 69 -45.70 -48.80 5.12
C VAL A 69 -45.04 -49.21 3.81
N PRO A 70 -43.83 -48.74 3.49
CA PRO A 70 -43.16 -49.08 2.25
C PRO A 70 -42.92 -50.58 2.25
N SER A 71 -43.61 -51.29 1.35
CA SER A 71 -43.38 -52.71 1.08
C SER A 71 -41.91 -52.90 0.75
N THR A 72 -41.21 -53.62 1.62
CA THR A 72 -39.81 -54.04 1.47
C THR A 72 -39.70 -55.01 0.31
N LYS A 73 -39.70 -54.48 -0.93
CA LYS A 73 -39.22 -55.22 -2.09
C LYS A 73 -37.72 -55.36 -1.94
N ALA A 74 -37.30 -56.56 -1.57
CA ALA A 74 -35.90 -56.91 -1.42
C ALA A 74 -35.14 -56.71 -2.75
N SER A 75 -34.22 -55.73 -2.72
CA SER A 75 -32.82 -55.92 -3.11
C SER A 75 -32.51 -56.15 -4.59
N THR A 76 -32.72 -55.11 -5.41
CA THR A 76 -31.83 -54.79 -6.54
C THR A 76 -30.98 -53.54 -6.31
N ASP A 77 -31.27 -52.76 -5.27
CA ASP A 77 -30.61 -51.47 -4.99
C ASP A 77 -29.18 -51.59 -4.44
N SER A 78 -28.79 -52.78 -3.94
CA SER A 78 -27.47 -53.00 -3.36
C SER A 78 -26.34 -52.95 -4.40
N VAL A 79 -26.64 -53.27 -5.66
CA VAL A 79 -25.66 -53.23 -6.76
C VAL A 79 -25.45 -51.78 -7.23
N GLN A 80 -26.53 -51.01 -7.34
CA GLN A 80 -26.47 -49.61 -7.77
C GLN A 80 -25.78 -48.71 -6.73
N HIS A 81 -26.04 -48.95 -5.44
CA HIS A 81 -25.37 -48.23 -4.35
C HIS A 81 -23.86 -48.50 -4.28
N ARG A 82 -23.41 -49.74 -4.58
CA ARG A 82 -21.97 -50.05 -4.66
C ARG A 82 -21.29 -49.37 -5.85
N GLN A 83 -21.99 -49.18 -6.97
CA GLN A 83 -21.45 -48.49 -8.14
C GLN A 83 -21.33 -46.98 -7.91
N THR A 84 -22.32 -46.35 -7.28
CA THR A 84 -22.26 -44.91 -6.95
C THR A 84 -21.13 -44.59 -5.98
N LEU A 85 -20.90 -45.42 -4.96
CA LEU A 85 -19.77 -45.26 -4.03
C LEU A 85 -18.40 -45.37 -4.73
N LYS A 86 -18.27 -46.27 -5.70
CA LYS A 86 -17.03 -46.38 -6.50
C LYS A 86 -16.81 -45.14 -7.35
N PHE A 87 -17.86 -44.62 -7.99
CA PHE A 87 -17.78 -43.40 -8.79
C PHE A 87 -17.43 -42.17 -7.94
N LEU A 88 -18.05 -42.02 -6.77
CA LEU A 88 -17.75 -40.94 -5.84
C LEU A 88 -16.29 -40.98 -5.35
N LYS A 89 -15.76 -42.17 -5.04
CA LYS A 89 -14.34 -42.34 -4.70
C LYS A 89 -13.42 -41.91 -5.85
N TRP A 90 -13.78 -42.24 -7.09
CA TRP A 90 -13.03 -41.80 -8.27
C TRP A 90 -13.06 -40.28 -8.46
N ILE A 91 -14.20 -39.63 -8.26
CA ILE A 91 -14.30 -38.16 -8.29
C ILE A 91 -13.40 -37.54 -7.22
N LEU A 92 -13.42 -38.08 -5.99
CA LEU A 92 -12.60 -37.58 -4.90
C LEU A 92 -11.10 -37.72 -5.21
N TYR A 93 -10.67 -38.86 -5.78
CA TYR A 93 -9.29 -39.05 -6.21
C TYR A 93 -8.90 -38.12 -7.36
N ALA A 94 -9.77 -37.91 -8.34
CA ALA A 94 -9.53 -36.98 -9.44
C ALA A 94 -9.41 -35.53 -8.94
N TYR A 95 -10.28 -35.13 -8.00
CA TYR A 95 -10.23 -33.82 -7.38
C TYR A 95 -8.95 -33.62 -6.56
N ALA A 96 -8.58 -34.59 -5.71
CA ALA A 96 -7.33 -34.53 -4.94
C ALA A 96 -6.09 -34.47 -5.87
N GLY A 97 -6.08 -35.25 -6.95
CA GLY A 97 -5.03 -35.21 -7.97
C GLY A 97 -4.94 -33.85 -8.66
N PHE A 98 -6.07 -33.24 -9.02
CA PHE A 98 -6.13 -31.90 -9.60
C PHE A 98 -5.61 -30.83 -8.62
N CYS A 99 -6.01 -30.88 -7.35
CA CYS A 99 -5.53 -29.96 -6.31
C CYS A 99 -4.01 -30.07 -6.09
N LEU A 100 -3.47 -31.29 -6.04
CA LEU A 100 -2.03 -31.53 -5.92
C LEU A 100 -1.26 -31.03 -7.15
N TRP A 101 -1.77 -31.31 -8.35
CA TRP A 101 -1.17 -30.84 -9.60
C TRP A 101 -1.17 -29.31 -9.69
N TYR A 102 -2.31 -28.67 -9.39
CA TYR A 102 -2.44 -27.21 -9.39
C TYR A 102 -1.51 -26.55 -8.36
N SER A 103 -1.46 -27.07 -7.14
CA SER A 103 -0.58 -26.56 -6.08
C SER A 103 0.90 -26.71 -6.44
N THR A 104 1.29 -27.87 -7.00
CA THR A 104 2.66 -28.12 -7.46
C THR A 104 3.04 -27.19 -8.62
N PHE A 105 2.15 -27.01 -9.59
CA PHE A 105 2.38 -26.09 -10.71
C PHE A 105 2.51 -24.64 -10.24
N TYR A 106 1.65 -24.19 -9.32
CA TYR A 106 1.72 -22.86 -8.73
C TYR A 106 3.03 -22.64 -7.94
N PHE A 107 3.43 -23.62 -7.13
CA PHE A 107 4.67 -23.58 -6.37
C PHE A 107 5.91 -23.53 -7.28
N LEU A 108 5.98 -24.39 -8.31
CA LEU A 108 7.07 -24.38 -9.30
C LEU A 108 7.12 -23.07 -10.10
N ARG A 109 5.96 -22.50 -10.45
CA ARG A 109 5.90 -21.20 -11.12
C ARG A 109 6.45 -20.09 -10.22
N ARG A 110 6.08 -20.08 -8.94
CA ARG A 110 6.59 -19.11 -7.95
C ARG A 110 8.11 -19.24 -7.78
N LEU A 111 8.62 -20.47 -7.62
CA LEU A 111 10.06 -20.73 -7.54
C LEU A 111 10.82 -20.26 -8.79
N ARG A 112 10.24 -20.43 -9.98
CA ARG A 112 10.88 -19.99 -11.23
C ARG A 112 11.01 -18.47 -11.32
N VAL A 113 9.98 -17.73 -10.87
CA VAL A 113 10.03 -16.26 -10.81
C VAL A 113 11.11 -15.82 -9.82
N THR A 114 11.11 -16.38 -8.60
CA THR A 114 12.11 -16.06 -7.59
C THR A 114 13.54 -16.40 -8.04
N TYR A 115 13.73 -17.54 -8.74
CA TYR A 115 15.04 -17.91 -9.28
C TYR A 115 15.51 -16.95 -10.39
N HIS A 116 14.60 -16.50 -11.25
CA HIS A 116 14.94 -15.54 -12.31
C HIS A 116 15.36 -14.19 -11.70
N ASP A 117 14.59 -13.69 -10.72
CA ASP A 117 14.91 -12.44 -10.04
C ASP A 117 16.29 -12.52 -9.36
N LEU A 118 16.57 -13.61 -8.62
CA LEU A 118 17.87 -13.80 -7.97
C LEU A 118 19.02 -13.92 -8.97
N HIS A 119 18.81 -14.58 -10.12
CA HIS A 119 19.87 -14.78 -11.10
C HIS A 119 20.18 -13.50 -11.90
N GLU A 120 19.16 -12.71 -12.20
CA GLU A 120 19.29 -11.44 -12.91
C GLU A 120 20.01 -10.38 -12.05
N HIS A 121 19.82 -10.40 -10.73
CA HIS A 121 20.55 -9.51 -9.81
C HIS A 121 22.01 -9.94 -9.54
N ALA A 122 22.36 -11.21 -9.81
CA ALA A 122 23.72 -11.72 -9.59
C ALA A 122 24.67 -11.50 -10.78
N VAL A 123 24.16 -11.09 -11.95
CA VAL A 123 24.92 -11.01 -13.21
C VAL A 123 24.82 -9.62 -13.82
N SER A 124 25.41 -8.60 -13.19
CA SER A 124 26.21 -7.55 -13.88
C SER A 124 26.68 -6.49 -12.87
N PRO A 125 27.90 -6.61 -12.31
CA PRO A 125 28.47 -5.58 -11.45
C PRO A 125 29.05 -4.37 -12.21
N ASN A 126 28.94 -4.30 -13.55
CA ASN A 126 29.65 -3.31 -14.37
C ASN A 126 28.79 -2.51 -15.35
N ASP A 127 27.51 -2.81 -15.43
CA ASP A 127 26.57 -2.01 -16.20
C ASP A 127 26.17 -0.81 -15.34
N GLY A 128 26.33 0.40 -15.89
CA GLY A 128 26.23 1.68 -15.17
C GLY A 128 24.90 1.90 -14.44
N PRO A 129 24.61 3.10 -13.92
CA PRO A 129 23.34 3.38 -13.25
C PRO A 129 22.19 3.37 -14.28
N TYR A 130 21.81 2.18 -14.74
CA TYR A 130 20.54 1.93 -15.40
C TYR A 130 19.48 2.47 -14.45
N SER A 131 18.74 3.46 -14.93
CA SER A 131 17.76 4.13 -14.10
C SER A 131 16.81 3.05 -13.57
N ALA A 132 16.70 2.94 -12.25
CA ALA A 132 15.82 2.00 -11.57
C ALA A 132 14.38 2.02 -12.15
N PHE A 133 14.03 3.11 -12.82
CA PHE A 133 12.83 3.30 -13.60
C PHE A 133 12.58 2.24 -14.69
N GLN A 134 13.60 1.80 -15.43
CA GLN A 134 13.39 0.85 -16.54
C GLN A 134 13.21 -0.61 -16.10
N THR A 135 13.82 -1.00 -14.98
CA THR A 135 13.78 -2.40 -14.50
C THR A 135 12.60 -2.69 -13.59
N THR A 136 12.06 -1.68 -12.87
CA THR A 136 11.05 -1.87 -11.81
C THR A 136 9.61 -1.63 -12.23
N LEU A 137 9.39 -0.96 -13.36
CA LEU A 137 8.03 -0.64 -13.81
C LEU A 137 7.44 -1.77 -14.64
N SER A 138 6.77 -2.69 -13.96
CA SER A 138 5.90 -3.65 -14.63
C SER A 138 4.85 -2.91 -15.49
N PRO A 139 4.49 -3.43 -16.69
CA PRO A 139 3.50 -2.78 -17.57
C PRO A 139 2.17 -2.46 -16.88
N HIS A 140 1.80 -3.27 -15.88
CA HIS A 140 0.61 -3.06 -15.06
C HIS A 140 0.69 -1.79 -14.20
N ARG A 141 1.86 -1.42 -13.67
CA ARG A 141 2.04 -0.15 -12.94
C ARG A 141 1.88 1.06 -13.86
N PHE A 142 2.43 1.00 -15.07
CA PHE A 142 2.22 2.05 -16.07
C PHE A 142 0.74 2.26 -16.40
N SER A 143 -0.04 1.17 -16.54
CA SER A 143 -1.48 1.30 -16.79
C SER A 143 -2.27 1.91 -15.62
N ARG A 144 -1.74 1.87 -14.40
CA ARG A 144 -2.37 2.55 -13.26
C ARG A 144 -1.94 4.02 -13.18
N LEU A 145 -0.69 4.30 -13.53
CA LEU A 145 -0.18 5.67 -13.60
C LEU A 145 -0.80 6.46 -14.76
N SER A 146 -1.22 5.82 -15.85
CA SER A 146 -1.83 6.51 -16.99
C SER A 146 -3.07 7.33 -16.59
N LEU A 147 -3.81 6.91 -15.56
CA LEU A 147 -4.93 7.67 -15.01
C LEU A 147 -4.51 9.04 -14.45
N LEU A 148 -3.29 9.15 -13.91
CA LEU A 148 -2.73 10.43 -13.46
C LEU A 148 -2.22 11.27 -14.62
N TYR A 149 -1.67 10.60 -15.64
CA TYR A 149 -1.09 11.29 -16.78
C TYR A 149 -2.13 12.03 -17.62
N GLU A 150 -3.38 11.57 -17.66
CA GLU A 150 -4.47 12.28 -18.34
C GLU A 150 -4.71 13.68 -17.75
N GLN A 151 -4.36 13.90 -16.48
CA GLN A 151 -4.61 15.15 -15.75
C GLN A 151 -3.34 15.97 -15.48
N SER A 152 -2.16 15.41 -15.78
CA SER A 152 -0.87 16.07 -15.58
C SER A 152 -0.48 16.89 -16.80
N ILE A 153 -0.03 18.13 -16.56
CA ILE A 153 0.57 18.99 -17.59
C ILE A 153 2.03 18.57 -17.82
N SER A 154 2.76 18.37 -16.73
CA SER A 154 4.14 17.90 -16.78
C SER A 154 4.53 17.21 -15.49
N PHE A 155 5.49 16.30 -15.58
CA PHE A 155 6.04 15.61 -14.43
C PHE A 155 7.57 15.56 -14.56
N SER A 156 8.28 15.99 -13.52
CA SER A 156 9.74 16.03 -13.45
C SER A 156 10.23 15.20 -12.26
N PRO A 157 10.59 13.91 -12.49
CA PRO A 157 11.16 13.08 -11.45
C PRO A 157 12.58 13.53 -11.09
N ASN A 158 13.01 13.19 -9.87
CA ASN A 158 14.36 13.42 -9.35
C ASN A 158 14.90 14.84 -9.59
N PHE A 159 14.06 15.86 -9.40
CA PHE A 159 14.50 17.25 -9.54
C PHE A 159 15.63 17.57 -8.57
N VAL A 160 15.56 16.96 -7.38
CA VAL A 160 16.67 16.90 -6.44
C VAL A 160 17.01 15.43 -6.22
N GLN A 161 18.26 15.04 -6.49
CA GLN A 161 18.76 13.67 -6.31
C GLN A 161 20.00 13.69 -5.41
N ALA A 162 20.14 12.68 -4.55
CA ALA A 162 21.34 12.40 -3.80
C ALA A 162 21.98 11.09 -4.29
N ASP A 163 23.31 11.02 -4.29
CA ASP A 163 24.11 9.98 -4.96
C ASP A 163 24.33 8.70 -4.12
N PHE A 164 23.39 8.29 -3.26
CA PHE A 164 23.66 7.22 -2.29
C PHE A 164 22.54 6.18 -2.21
N THR A 165 22.96 4.90 -2.15
CA THR A 165 22.11 3.80 -1.70
C THR A 165 21.91 3.91 -0.19
N LEU A 166 20.66 3.82 0.27
CA LEU A 166 20.31 4.10 1.64
C LEU A 166 19.69 2.85 2.27
N ASP A 167 20.33 2.34 3.33
CA ASP A 167 19.88 1.18 4.12
C ASP A 167 18.67 1.51 5.02
N ARG A 168 18.07 2.69 4.83
CA ARG A 168 16.98 3.20 5.66
C ARG A 168 15.71 3.32 4.81
N PRO A 169 14.53 3.04 5.40
CA PRO A 169 13.28 3.24 4.70
C PRO A 169 13.13 4.69 4.26
N THR A 170 12.61 4.91 3.06
CA THR A 170 12.30 6.24 2.55
C THR A 170 10.90 6.66 3.01
N ALA A 171 10.74 7.85 3.58
CA ALA A 171 9.42 8.44 3.77
C ALA A 171 8.87 8.93 2.43
N CYS A 172 7.74 8.40 2.01
CA CYS A 172 7.00 8.87 0.86
C CYS A 172 5.91 9.81 1.34
N VAL A 173 6.04 11.07 0.94
CA VAL A 173 5.16 12.17 1.34
C VAL A 173 4.79 12.97 0.10
N TRP A 174 3.70 13.71 0.20
CA TRP A 174 3.29 14.65 -0.84
C TRP A 174 2.85 15.96 -0.20
N THR A 175 2.90 17.05 -0.96
CA THR A 175 2.36 18.34 -0.52
C THR A 175 1.99 19.22 -1.70
N ARG A 176 1.01 20.10 -1.48
CA ARG A 176 0.74 21.27 -2.35
C ARG A 176 1.35 22.54 -1.81
N ASP A 177 1.72 22.52 -0.54
CA ASP A 177 2.26 23.67 0.14
C ASP A 177 3.64 24.00 -0.44
N THR A 178 3.78 25.23 -0.94
CA THR A 178 5.08 25.75 -1.39
C THR A 178 5.92 26.22 -0.20
N ASN A 179 5.38 26.16 1.02
CA ASN A 179 6.07 26.56 2.23
C ASN A 179 7.06 25.49 2.72
N SER A 180 8.33 25.88 2.78
CA SER A 180 9.41 25.04 3.29
C SER A 180 9.31 24.70 4.79
N THR A 181 8.47 25.38 5.59
CA THR A 181 8.40 25.14 7.04
C THR A 181 7.89 23.75 7.39
N SER A 182 6.84 23.29 6.73
CA SER A 182 6.23 21.97 6.99
C SER A 182 7.19 20.85 6.60
N ILE A 183 7.91 21.03 5.48
CA ILE A 183 8.94 20.08 5.03
C ILE A 183 10.11 20.03 6.01
N ARG A 184 10.58 21.19 6.51
CA ARG A 184 11.65 21.24 7.51
C ARG A 184 11.23 20.62 8.85
N ALA A 185 9.99 20.85 9.26
CA ALA A 185 9.44 20.26 10.48
C ALA A 185 9.30 18.73 10.36
N PHE A 186 8.92 18.22 9.18
CA PHE A 186 8.90 16.79 8.93
C PHE A 186 10.32 16.21 8.89
N HIS A 187 11.24 16.88 8.19
CA HIS A 187 12.64 16.48 8.06
C HIS A 187 13.39 16.44 9.40
N SER A 188 13.06 17.32 10.35
CA SER A 188 13.67 17.27 11.69
C SER A 188 13.22 16.07 12.53
N VAL A 189 12.07 15.47 12.22
CA VAL A 189 11.54 14.29 12.92
C VAL A 189 11.98 13.00 12.21
N TRP A 190 12.10 13.05 10.88
CA TRP A 190 12.47 11.92 10.03
C TRP A 190 13.96 11.91 9.62
N SER A 191 14.76 11.01 10.19
CA SER A 191 16.20 10.84 9.90
C SER A 191 16.50 9.95 8.69
N GLY A 192 15.46 9.49 7.99
CA GLY A 192 15.59 8.68 6.79
C GLY A 192 15.60 9.55 5.53
N PRO A 193 15.77 8.93 4.36
CA PRO A 193 15.56 9.60 3.09
C PRO A 193 14.08 10.01 2.95
N ILE A 194 13.82 11.11 2.25
CA ILE A 194 12.45 11.57 1.95
C ILE A 194 12.26 11.55 0.44
N SER A 195 11.22 10.87 -0.05
CA SER A 195 10.70 11.03 -1.40
C SER A 195 9.47 11.93 -1.33
N LEU A 196 9.65 13.17 -1.75
CA LEU A 196 8.66 14.23 -1.69
C LEU A 196 8.07 14.48 -3.08
N LEU A 197 6.76 14.29 -3.23
CA LEU A 197 6.03 14.76 -4.39
C LEU A 197 5.43 16.16 -4.14
N LEU A 198 5.97 17.18 -4.81
CA LEU A 198 5.40 18.52 -4.85
C LEU A 198 4.37 18.60 -5.97
N VAL A 199 3.10 18.82 -5.61
CA VAL A 199 2.00 18.99 -6.55
C VAL A 199 1.71 20.47 -6.70
N THR A 200 1.78 21.00 -7.91
CA THR A 200 1.53 22.42 -8.19
C THR A 200 0.66 22.59 -9.43
N THR A 201 -0.08 23.69 -9.51
CA THR A 201 -0.79 24.12 -10.73
C THR A 201 0.03 25.10 -11.55
N GLU A 202 1.14 25.56 -10.99
CA GLU A 202 1.99 26.59 -11.57
C GLU A 202 3.15 25.97 -12.35
N SER A 203 3.71 26.77 -13.27
CA SER A 203 4.90 26.38 -13.99
C SER A 203 6.06 26.08 -13.02
N PRO A 204 6.87 25.04 -13.27
CA PRO A 204 8.04 24.74 -12.44
C PRO A 204 9.08 25.86 -12.48
N MET A 205 8.99 26.77 -13.47
CA MET A 205 9.81 27.97 -13.59
C MET A 205 9.29 29.17 -12.77
N ASN A 206 8.21 29.00 -11.99
CA ASN A 206 7.78 30.04 -11.06
C ASN A 206 8.89 30.31 -10.02
N GLN A 207 9.09 31.58 -9.67
CA GLN A 207 10.02 32.03 -8.65
C GLN A 207 9.78 31.32 -7.32
N ASP A 208 8.52 31.08 -6.93
CA ASP A 208 8.19 30.43 -5.66
C ASP A 208 8.60 28.95 -5.66
N THR A 209 8.24 28.22 -6.71
CA THR A 209 8.67 26.83 -6.90
C THR A 209 10.19 26.71 -6.97
N THR A 210 10.85 27.63 -7.68
CA THR A 210 12.32 27.66 -7.79
C THR A 210 12.99 27.95 -6.45
N ALA A 211 12.45 28.90 -5.67
CA ALA A 211 12.94 29.23 -4.33
C ALA A 211 12.76 28.06 -3.37
N LEU A 212 11.63 27.36 -3.42
CA LEU A 212 11.40 26.14 -2.65
C LEU A 212 12.40 25.04 -3.01
N LEU A 213 12.59 24.76 -4.30
CA LEU A 213 13.52 23.73 -4.76
C LEU A 213 14.97 24.05 -4.39
N SER A 214 15.34 25.34 -4.43
CA SER A 214 16.64 25.82 -3.94
C SER A 214 16.79 25.65 -2.42
N ASN A 215 15.73 25.88 -1.65
CA ASN A 215 15.73 25.62 -0.21
C ASN A 215 15.85 24.12 0.11
N LEU A 216 15.19 23.25 -0.66
CA LEU A 216 15.27 21.80 -0.51
C LEU A 216 16.67 21.27 -0.86
N SER A 217 17.29 21.78 -1.92
CA SER A 217 18.67 21.40 -2.25
C SER A 217 19.66 21.86 -1.18
N ALA A 218 19.44 23.03 -0.56
CA ALA A 218 20.25 23.49 0.57
C ALA A 218 20.10 22.61 1.83
N LEU A 219 18.93 21.99 2.05
CA LEU A 219 18.74 21.01 3.14
C LEU A 219 19.59 19.76 2.92
N ASN A 220 19.74 19.28 1.68
CA ASN A 220 20.54 18.10 1.38
C ASN A 220 22.04 18.27 1.67
N ILE A 221 22.56 19.50 1.57
CA ILE A 221 23.96 19.80 1.86
C ILE A 221 24.30 19.50 3.34
N ARG A 222 23.32 19.58 4.25
CA ARG A 222 23.56 19.48 5.69
C ARG A 222 23.79 18.07 6.22
N ARG A 223 23.75 17.03 5.37
CA ARG A 223 24.18 15.61 5.55
C ARG A 223 23.72 14.82 6.79
N SER A 224 23.33 15.42 7.92
CA SER A 224 23.04 14.68 9.15
C SER A 224 21.68 13.97 9.14
N ASP A 225 20.69 14.55 8.46
CA ASP A 225 19.27 14.21 8.70
C ASP A 225 18.61 13.48 7.51
N GLY A 226 19.41 12.89 6.61
CA GLY A 226 18.93 12.15 5.45
C GLY A 226 18.60 13.05 4.23
N PRO A 227 18.84 12.56 3.00
CA PRO A 227 18.58 13.33 1.78
C PRO A 227 17.10 13.40 1.42
N VAL A 228 16.70 14.55 0.86
CA VAL A 228 15.39 14.81 0.27
C VAL A 228 15.46 14.67 -1.25
N PHE A 229 14.62 13.79 -1.79
CA PHE A 229 14.39 13.59 -3.20
C PHE A 229 13.07 14.27 -3.55
N ALA A 230 13.15 15.37 -4.30
CA ALA A 230 11.97 16.14 -4.68
C ALA A 230 11.55 15.80 -6.11
N HIS A 231 10.26 15.60 -6.30
CA HIS A 231 9.62 15.35 -7.59
C HIS A 231 8.53 16.40 -7.79
N VAL A 232 8.43 16.97 -8.99
CA VAL A 232 7.45 18.02 -9.26
C VAL A 232 6.40 17.49 -10.22
N LEU A 233 5.14 17.53 -9.80
CA LEU A 233 3.98 17.21 -10.61
C LEU A 233 3.18 18.48 -10.84
N VAL A 234 3.07 18.88 -12.11
CA VAL A 234 2.25 20.03 -12.52
C VAL A 234 0.90 19.51 -13.00
N VAL A 235 -0.16 19.89 -12.32
CA VAL A 235 -1.55 19.50 -12.64
C VAL A 235 -2.36 20.70 -13.13
N HIS A 236 -3.48 20.44 -13.80
CA HIS A 236 -4.41 21.52 -14.13
C HIS A 236 -5.07 22.07 -12.85
N SER A 237 -5.41 23.36 -12.82
CA SER A 237 -6.15 23.98 -11.72
C SER A 237 -7.56 23.40 -11.48
N SER A 238 -8.11 22.68 -12.45
CA SER A 238 -9.41 22.01 -12.37
C SER A 238 -9.29 20.54 -11.96
N THR A 239 -8.07 20.03 -11.82
CA THR A 239 -7.81 18.64 -11.46
C THR A 239 -8.14 18.42 -10.00
N GLN A 240 -9.02 17.46 -9.73
CA GLN A 240 -9.29 17.01 -8.37
C GLN A 240 -8.06 16.32 -7.77
N ASP A 241 -7.83 16.55 -6.49
CA ASP A 241 -6.74 15.95 -5.73
C ASP A 241 -6.85 14.42 -5.73
N SER A 242 -5.71 13.75 -5.87
CA SER A 242 -5.58 12.30 -5.77
C SER A 242 -4.41 11.92 -4.86
N PRO A 243 -4.52 12.15 -3.53
CA PRO A 243 -3.44 11.91 -2.56
C PRO A 243 -2.83 10.51 -2.61
N ASN A 244 -3.63 9.46 -2.78
CA ASN A 244 -3.13 8.09 -2.88
C ASN A 244 -2.26 7.90 -4.12
N ALA A 245 -2.67 8.50 -5.23
CA ALA A 245 -1.91 8.43 -6.47
C ALA A 245 -0.60 9.23 -6.38
N TYR A 246 -0.63 10.37 -5.70
CA TYR A 246 0.56 11.16 -5.34
C TYR A 246 1.54 10.35 -4.48
N LEU A 247 1.03 9.60 -3.50
CA LEU A 247 1.87 8.72 -2.67
C LEU A 247 2.44 7.54 -3.44
N ASN A 248 1.67 6.92 -4.34
CA ASN A 248 2.20 5.86 -5.19
C ASN A 248 3.30 6.39 -6.12
N LEU A 249 3.19 7.62 -6.61
CA LEU A 249 4.25 8.29 -7.37
C LEU A 249 5.49 8.55 -6.51
N ALA A 250 5.33 9.13 -5.32
CA ALA A 250 6.45 9.33 -4.39
C ALA A 250 7.15 7.99 -4.07
N ARG A 251 6.38 6.93 -3.86
CA ARG A 251 6.88 5.58 -3.68
C ARG A 251 7.66 5.08 -4.88
N LEU A 252 7.12 5.23 -6.08
CA LEU A 252 7.77 4.74 -7.30
C LEU A 252 9.18 5.32 -7.50
N TYR A 253 9.37 6.59 -7.15
CA TYR A 253 10.64 7.28 -7.27
C TYR A 253 11.47 7.28 -5.98
N ALA A 254 11.05 6.53 -4.96
CA ALA A 254 11.81 6.41 -3.73
C ALA A 254 13.20 5.78 -4.00
N PRO A 255 14.27 6.32 -3.39
CA PRO A 255 15.63 5.82 -3.57
C PRO A 255 15.83 4.44 -2.91
N ALA A 256 15.22 4.20 -1.76
CA ALA A 256 15.38 2.96 -1.01
C ALA A 256 14.38 1.88 -1.48
N GLN A 257 14.74 0.62 -1.24
CA GLN A 257 13.87 -0.52 -1.50
C GLN A 257 12.73 -0.60 -0.49
N SER A 258 12.90 -0.07 0.72
CA SER A 258 11.85 0.01 1.74
C SER A 258 11.29 1.43 1.81
N VAL A 259 9.98 1.55 1.95
CA VAL A 259 9.29 2.83 2.00
C VAL A 259 8.26 2.87 3.13
N VAL A 260 7.99 4.07 3.63
CA VAL A 260 6.87 4.36 4.54
C VAL A 260 5.98 5.40 3.87
N LEU A 261 4.73 5.04 3.59
CA LEU A 261 3.72 5.92 3.02
C LEU A 261 3.04 6.70 4.14
N PHE A 262 3.21 8.02 4.14
CA PHE A 262 2.51 8.91 5.05
C PHE A 262 1.26 9.45 4.35
N PRO A 263 0.05 9.07 4.80
CA PRO A 263 -1.16 9.37 4.04
C PRO A 263 -1.59 10.82 4.08
N ASP A 264 -1.24 11.52 5.14
CA ASP A 264 -1.65 12.90 5.35
C ASP A 264 -0.70 13.88 4.67
N ASP A 265 -1.08 15.16 4.65
CA ASP A 265 -0.16 16.22 4.25
C ASP A 265 0.92 16.44 5.33
N LEU A 266 1.92 17.27 5.01
CA LEU A 266 3.05 17.54 5.90
C LEU A 266 2.70 18.40 7.14
N SER A 267 1.47 18.88 7.27
CA SER A 267 1.01 19.60 8.47
C SER A 267 0.85 18.65 9.67
N THR A 268 0.57 17.37 9.43
CA THR A 268 0.47 16.35 10.47
C THR A 268 1.82 15.64 10.63
N LEU A 269 2.58 16.04 11.64
CA LEU A 269 3.87 15.42 11.94
C LEU A 269 3.69 14.03 12.56
N PRO A 270 4.56 13.06 12.21
CA PRO A 270 4.57 11.77 12.88
C PRO A 270 4.94 11.93 14.36
N ALA A 271 4.25 11.21 15.24
CA ALA A 271 4.46 11.27 16.69
C ALA A 271 5.66 10.43 17.17
N PHE A 272 6.66 10.18 16.32
CA PHE A 272 7.77 9.27 16.61
C PHE A 272 9.13 9.79 16.17
N SER A 273 10.20 9.39 16.89
CA SER A 273 11.58 9.62 16.45
C SER A 273 12.07 8.48 15.55
N SER A 274 12.85 8.84 14.55
CA SER A 274 13.25 8.02 13.41
C SER A 274 14.39 7.02 13.69
N SER A 275 15.09 7.15 14.83
CA SER A 275 16.18 6.25 15.22
C SER A 275 15.68 4.86 15.65
N ALA A 276 14.53 4.78 16.33
CA ALA A 276 13.90 3.51 16.72
C ALA A 276 13.37 2.72 15.51
N LEU A 277 13.04 3.43 14.43
CA LEU A 277 12.46 2.89 13.21
C LEU A 277 13.43 1.95 12.46
N ALA A 278 14.71 2.30 12.38
CA ALA A 278 15.68 1.55 11.58
C ALA A 278 15.99 0.15 12.15
N GLU A 279 15.96 -0.01 13.47
CA GLU A 279 16.24 -1.30 14.12
C GLU A 279 15.02 -2.21 14.23
N LEU A 280 13.82 -1.65 14.45
CA LEU A 280 12.59 -2.44 14.56
C LEU A 280 12.14 -3.04 13.22
N LEU A 281 12.50 -2.39 12.12
CA LEU A 281 12.00 -2.75 10.80
C LEU A 281 12.97 -3.67 10.07
N SER A 282 13.66 -4.60 10.74
CA SER A 282 14.59 -5.51 10.05
C SER A 282 13.93 -6.40 8.99
N ASP A 283 12.59 -6.49 8.99
CA ASP A 283 11.80 -7.19 7.98
C ASP A 283 11.00 -6.18 7.13
N TRP A 284 11.64 -5.62 6.10
CA TRP A 284 11.01 -4.71 5.15
C TRP A 284 10.18 -5.42 4.06
N GLU A 285 10.27 -6.75 3.98
CA GLU A 285 9.58 -7.53 2.96
C GLU A 285 8.09 -7.65 3.28
N THR A 286 7.75 -7.68 4.57
CA THR A 286 6.37 -7.78 5.04
C THR A 286 5.71 -6.41 5.17
N PRO A 287 4.63 -6.14 4.42
CA PRO A 287 3.95 -4.86 4.51
C PRO A 287 3.29 -4.73 5.88
N SER A 288 3.51 -3.59 6.53
CA SER A 288 3.18 -3.38 7.95
C SER A 288 2.51 -2.03 8.17
N VAL A 289 1.73 -1.90 9.24
CA VAL A 289 1.02 -0.66 9.59
C VAL A 289 1.64 -0.04 10.85
N LEU A 290 1.83 1.28 10.82
CA LEU A 290 2.34 2.05 11.94
C LEU A 290 1.15 2.72 12.67
N ILE A 291 0.93 2.38 13.93
CA ILE A 291 -0.18 2.93 14.75
C ILE A 291 0.35 3.77 15.90
N LYS A 292 -0.45 4.69 16.44
CA LYS A 292 -0.06 5.51 17.61
C LYS A 292 -0.53 4.93 18.95
N THR A 293 -1.41 3.93 18.94
CA THR A 293 -2.07 3.44 20.16
C THR A 293 -1.99 1.92 20.24
N ASP A 294 -1.75 1.34 21.43
CA ASP A 294 -1.65 -0.12 21.60
C ASP A 294 -2.95 -0.89 21.32
N ASN A 295 -4.09 -0.21 21.24
CA ASN A 295 -5.40 -0.84 21.27
C ASN A 295 -5.89 -1.35 19.90
N HIS A 296 -5.14 -1.12 18.81
CA HIS A 296 -5.58 -1.41 17.44
C HIS A 296 -4.57 -2.25 16.65
N ALA A 297 -4.30 -3.48 17.11
CA ALA A 297 -3.42 -4.44 16.43
C ALA A 297 -4.10 -5.18 15.25
N SER A 298 -5.36 -4.88 14.93
CA SER A 298 -6.11 -5.49 13.83
C SER A 298 -7.01 -4.47 13.14
N PHE A 299 -7.45 -4.78 11.92
CA PHE A 299 -8.43 -3.96 11.20
C PHE A 299 -9.75 -3.83 12.01
N PRO A 300 -10.39 -2.64 12.05
CA PRO A 300 -9.96 -1.39 11.43
C PRO A 300 -8.77 -0.74 12.17
N PHE A 301 -7.77 -0.30 11.40
CA PHE A 301 -6.63 0.44 11.93
C PHE A 301 -7.02 1.91 12.21
N GLU A 302 -6.15 2.64 12.92
CA GLU A 302 -6.31 4.07 13.16
C GLU A 302 -6.38 4.84 11.81
N PRO A 303 -7.29 5.83 11.67
CA PRO A 303 -7.36 6.64 10.45
C PRO A 303 -6.00 7.24 10.10
N LEU A 304 -5.66 7.26 8.81
CA LEU A 304 -4.40 7.82 8.32
C LEU A 304 -3.14 7.17 8.95
N SER A 305 -3.23 5.90 9.38
CA SER A 305 -2.04 5.13 9.81
C SER A 305 -1.04 4.97 8.65
N PRO A 306 0.24 5.33 8.82
CA PRO A 306 1.24 5.09 7.79
C PRO A 306 1.45 3.60 7.51
N ILE A 307 1.81 3.29 6.26
CA ILE A 307 2.09 1.90 5.84
C ILE A 307 3.56 1.79 5.47
N MET A 308 4.25 0.83 6.06
CA MET A 308 5.57 0.39 5.60
C MET A 308 5.42 -0.74 4.60
N LEU A 309 6.17 -0.69 3.49
CA LEU A 309 6.27 -1.79 2.55
C LEU A 309 7.50 -1.67 1.67
N SER A 310 7.81 -2.71 0.90
CA SER A 310 8.77 -2.60 -0.20
C SER A 310 8.27 -1.60 -1.26
N ARG A 311 9.18 -0.77 -1.79
CA ARG A 311 8.98 0.07 -2.97
C ARG A 311 8.32 -0.73 -4.09
N ASP A 312 8.75 -1.97 -4.26
CA ASP A 312 8.31 -2.85 -5.33
C ASP A 312 7.18 -3.82 -4.93
N HIS A 313 6.54 -3.63 -3.77
CA HIS A 313 5.34 -4.38 -3.40
C HIS A 313 4.19 -4.25 -4.44
N PRO A 314 3.33 -5.26 -4.64
CA PRO A 314 2.23 -5.18 -5.60
C PRO A 314 1.06 -4.29 -5.16
N LEU A 315 0.89 -4.05 -3.86
CA LEU A 315 -0.15 -3.16 -3.31
C LEU A 315 -0.07 -1.78 -3.98
N TRP A 316 -1.22 -1.24 -4.34
CA TRP A 316 -1.37 0.10 -4.87
C TRP A 316 -2.60 0.73 -4.23
N CYS A 317 -2.45 1.89 -3.61
CA CYS A 317 -3.57 2.62 -3.05
C CYS A 317 -4.30 3.32 -4.20
N ASP A 318 -5.47 2.81 -4.59
CA ASP A 318 -6.29 3.43 -5.63
C ASP A 318 -7.24 4.45 -4.97
N GLU A 319 -7.57 5.54 -5.66
CA GLU A 319 -8.70 6.38 -5.22
C GLU A 319 -10.01 5.76 -5.68
N ARG A 320 -11.02 5.78 -4.82
CA ARG A 320 -12.40 5.56 -5.27
C ARG A 320 -13.10 6.90 -5.42
N PHE A 321 -13.78 7.05 -6.55
CA PHE A 321 -14.57 8.23 -6.89
C PHE A 321 -15.79 8.49 -5.98
N ILE A 322 -15.98 7.71 -4.91
CA ILE A 322 -17.21 7.67 -4.11
C ILE A 322 -16.99 8.24 -2.70
N SER A 323 -15.77 8.19 -2.18
CA SER A 323 -15.44 8.64 -0.82
C SER A 323 -15.06 10.12 -0.86
N GLY A 324 -15.85 10.98 -0.21
CA GLY A 324 -15.61 12.42 -0.15
C GLY A 324 -14.56 12.86 0.87
N SER A 325 -13.86 11.93 1.54
CA SER A 325 -12.93 12.23 2.63
C SER A 325 -11.66 11.41 2.52
N ARG A 326 -10.52 12.06 2.80
CA ARG A 326 -9.17 11.48 2.77
C ARG A 326 -9.03 10.22 3.64
N GLU A 327 -9.66 10.21 4.80
CA GLU A 327 -9.62 9.13 5.78
C GLU A 327 -10.29 7.87 5.24
N LEU A 328 -11.41 8.00 4.54
CA LEU A 328 -12.12 6.88 3.92
C LEU A 328 -11.31 6.30 2.75
N ASP A 329 -10.77 7.16 1.89
CA ASP A 329 -9.91 6.72 0.78
C ASP A 329 -8.68 5.95 1.29
N TRP A 330 -8.08 6.42 2.39
CA TRP A 330 -6.97 5.71 3.01
C TRP A 330 -7.38 4.42 3.72
N ALA A 331 -8.53 4.43 4.42
CA ALA A 331 -9.06 3.24 5.08
C ALA A 331 -9.35 2.12 4.08
N GLU A 332 -9.76 2.44 2.85
CA GLU A 332 -9.88 1.45 1.79
C GLU A 332 -8.52 0.86 1.37
N CYS A 333 -7.46 1.68 1.28
CA CYS A 333 -6.13 1.14 1.00
C CYS A 333 -5.64 0.20 2.13
N LEU A 334 -5.86 0.60 3.38
CA LEU A 334 -5.54 -0.23 4.54
C LEU A 334 -6.36 -1.53 4.58
N TRP A 335 -7.63 -1.49 4.19
CA TRP A 335 -8.47 -2.67 4.05
C TRP A 335 -7.94 -3.61 2.96
N LYS A 336 -7.51 -3.08 1.82
CA LYS A 336 -6.89 -3.85 0.74
C LYS A 336 -5.59 -4.51 1.19
N LEU A 337 -4.74 -3.78 1.92
CA LEU A 337 -3.54 -4.34 2.53
C LEU A 337 -3.88 -5.50 3.48
N TRP A 338 -4.88 -5.31 4.35
CA TRP A 338 -5.36 -6.35 5.26
C TRP A 338 -5.87 -7.60 4.52
N LEU A 339 -6.58 -7.42 3.41
CA LEU A 339 -7.02 -8.54 2.58
C LEU A 339 -5.85 -9.26 1.88
N GLU A 340 -4.88 -8.52 1.33
CA GLU A 340 -3.73 -9.08 0.62
C GLU A 340 -2.81 -9.89 1.55
N THR A 341 -2.83 -9.60 2.84
CA THR A 341 -2.08 -10.30 3.90
C THR A 341 -2.92 -11.34 4.65
N PHE A 342 -4.15 -11.62 4.20
CA PHE A 342 -5.09 -12.52 4.90
C PHE A 342 -5.33 -12.16 6.37
N GLY A 343 -5.19 -10.88 6.70
CA GLY A 343 -5.31 -10.34 8.04
C GLY A 343 -4.07 -10.41 8.92
N GLU A 344 -2.97 -10.99 8.42
CA GLU A 344 -1.68 -11.08 9.10
C GLU A 344 -0.80 -9.85 8.80
N VAL A 345 -1.33 -8.65 9.01
CA VAL A 345 -0.55 -7.41 8.88
C VAL A 345 0.23 -7.18 10.18
N PRO A 346 1.57 -7.15 10.17
CA PRO A 346 2.34 -6.72 11.33
C PRO A 346 2.00 -5.27 11.67
N VAL A 347 1.76 -5.00 12.95
CA VAL A 347 1.41 -3.68 13.44
C VAL A 347 2.45 -3.21 14.43
N TYR A 348 3.03 -2.04 14.17
CA TYR A 348 4.05 -1.44 15.02
C TYR A 348 3.48 -0.23 15.74
N ASN A 349 3.48 -0.28 17.07
CA ASN A 349 3.10 0.87 17.88
C ASN A 349 4.26 1.87 17.95
N THR A 350 3.98 3.11 17.53
CA THR A 350 4.89 4.24 17.45
C THR A 350 4.83 5.18 18.66
N ALA A 351 3.89 4.98 19.60
CA ALA A 351 3.67 5.83 20.77
C ALA A 351 4.93 6.08 21.61
N HIS A 352 5.78 5.05 21.74
CA HIS A 352 6.95 5.08 22.61
C HIS A 352 8.23 5.50 21.90
N TRP A 353 8.17 5.79 20.60
CA TRP A 353 9.36 6.03 19.79
C TRP A 353 9.95 7.43 19.96
N SER A 354 9.26 8.34 20.65
CA SER A 354 9.76 9.68 20.99
C SER A 354 10.78 9.71 22.14
N ASN A 355 10.82 8.65 22.98
CA ASN A 355 11.60 8.65 24.23
C ASN A 355 12.93 7.88 24.17
N VAL A 356 13.28 7.28 23.02
CA VAL A 356 14.49 6.49 22.89
C VAL A 356 15.69 7.39 22.55
N SER A 357 16.36 7.90 23.59
CA SER A 357 17.68 8.52 23.43
C SER A 357 18.72 7.42 23.20
N TRP A 358 19.27 7.33 22.00
CA TRP A 358 20.30 6.35 21.68
C TRP A 358 21.66 6.81 22.17
N THR A 359 22.16 6.22 23.25
CA THR A 359 23.61 6.09 23.44
C THR A 359 24.11 5.13 22.37
N ALA A 360 24.77 5.67 21.34
CA ALA A 360 25.34 4.90 20.23
C ALA A 360 26.05 3.66 20.75
N ARG A 361 25.48 2.49 20.48
CA ARG A 361 26.12 1.21 20.79
C ARG A 361 27.24 1.06 19.76
N THR A 362 28.41 1.61 20.06
CA THR A 362 29.64 1.25 19.36
C THR A 362 29.79 -0.25 19.50
N THR A 363 29.38 -0.98 18.46
CA THR A 363 29.66 -2.38 18.27
C THR A 363 31.16 -2.52 18.11
N SER A 364 31.87 -2.63 19.24
CA SER A 364 33.18 -3.26 19.24
C SER A 364 32.93 -4.67 18.71
N VAL A 365 33.44 -4.93 17.51
CA VAL A 365 33.46 -6.26 16.88
C VAL A 365 34.24 -7.19 17.80
N GLY A 366 33.52 -7.81 18.74
CA GLY A 366 33.97 -8.91 19.56
C GLY A 366 33.38 -10.18 18.97
N ASN A 367 34.21 -10.95 18.26
CA ASN A 367 33.88 -12.30 17.84
C ASN A 367 33.46 -13.12 19.06
N ASN A 368 32.16 -13.45 19.18
CA ASN A 368 31.67 -14.82 19.38
C ASN A 368 30.18 -14.86 19.79
N SER A 369 29.47 -15.80 19.14
CA SER A 369 28.27 -16.52 19.60
C SER A 369 26.95 -15.76 19.84
N LYS A 370 25.94 -16.14 19.02
CA LYS A 370 24.48 -16.15 19.25
C LYS A 370 23.94 -15.22 20.36
N ALA A 371 23.26 -14.16 19.96
CA ALA A 371 22.34 -13.43 20.82
C ALA A 371 20.94 -13.39 20.19
N VAL A 372 19.97 -13.97 20.90
CA VAL A 372 18.54 -13.64 20.79
C VAL A 372 18.36 -12.34 21.57
N GLY A 373 18.03 -11.24 20.88
CA GLY A 373 17.83 -9.94 21.51
C GLY A 373 16.44 -9.85 22.13
N ALA A 374 16.36 -9.83 23.46
CA ALA A 374 15.17 -9.37 24.17
C ALA A 374 15.29 -7.87 24.45
N LEU A 375 14.27 -7.11 24.03
CA LEU A 375 14.09 -5.70 24.41
C LEU A 375 13.82 -5.63 25.91
N THR A 376 14.70 -4.97 26.66
CA THR A 376 14.41 -4.55 28.03
C THR A 376 13.94 -3.10 27.99
N VAL A 377 12.65 -2.90 28.25
CA VAL A 377 12.07 -1.58 28.50
C VAL A 377 12.50 -1.18 29.91
N GLY A 378 13.15 -0.02 30.04
CA GLY A 378 13.54 0.56 31.32
C GLY A 378 12.33 0.89 32.17
N GLY A 379 11.89 -0.09 32.96
CA GLY A 379 10.90 0.07 34.02
C GLY A 379 11.57 0.55 35.30
N ASN A 380 11.02 1.60 35.87
CA ASN A 380 11.39 2.12 37.18
C ASN A 380 11.49 1.01 38.23
N ASP A 381 12.58 1.03 38.98
CA ASP A 381 12.80 0.26 40.19
C ASP A 381 11.61 0.41 41.16
N TYR A 382 10.83 -0.66 41.30
CA TYR A 382 10.12 -0.92 42.55
C TYR A 382 10.70 -2.22 43.12
N CYS A 383 11.61 -2.04 44.08
CA CYS A 383 11.92 -3.07 45.06
C CYS A 383 10.62 -3.44 45.78
N LEU A 384 10.10 -4.65 45.52
CA LEU A 384 9.22 -5.33 46.45
C LEU A 384 10.05 -6.39 47.16
N ALA A 385 10.38 -6.06 48.41
CA ALA A 385 10.82 -7.03 49.38
C ALA A 385 9.69 -8.02 49.67
N LEU A 386 9.96 -9.31 49.49
CA LEU A 386 9.59 -10.40 50.40
C LEU A 386 10.40 -11.66 50.04
#